data_AF-A0A9D8QUF1-F1
#
_entry.id   AF-A0A9D8QUF1-F1
#
_cell.length_a   1.000
_cell.length_b   1.000
_cell.length_c   1.000
_cell.angle_alpha   90.00
_cell.angle_beta   90.00
_cell.angle_gamma   90.00
#
_symmetry.space_group_name_H-M   'P 1'
#
loop_
_entity.id
_entity.type
_entity.pdbx_description
1 polymer ?
#
loop_
_entity_poly.entity_id
_entity_poly.type
_entity_poly.pdbx_seq_one_letter_code
_entity_poly.pdbx_strand_id
1 'polypeptide(L)'
;MSSKNGEVSEEAWQRFCDKHVMAAFPGGYTVFDATGYWRSGTDTAEKEHTKVILVVAPADAREKVMSVARQYRKEFDQNAVLISSSETKMNFVQKENTDGK
;
A
#
# COMPACT_ATOMS: atom_id res chain seq x y z
N MET A 1 -9.47 6.61 -6.45
CA MET A 1 -8.11 7.13 -6.15
C MET A 1 -7.87 8.28 -7.10
N SER A 2 -7.86 9.51 -6.63
CA SER A 2 -7.93 10.66 -7.54
C SER A 2 -6.55 11.28 -7.76
N SER A 3 -6.05 11.28 -8.99
CA SER A 3 -4.89 12.10 -9.39
C SER A 3 -5.34 13.48 -9.84
N LYS A 4 -4.41 14.45 -9.91
CA LYS A 4 -4.68 15.76 -10.54
C LYS A 4 -5.19 15.67 -11.99
N ASN A 5 -4.90 14.57 -12.68
CA ASN A 5 -5.29 14.36 -14.08
C ASN A 5 -6.53 13.47 -14.23
N GLY A 6 -7.22 13.13 -13.13
CA GLY A 6 -8.37 12.23 -13.11
C GLY A 6 -8.14 11.00 -12.23
N GLU A 7 -9.10 10.07 -12.21
CA GLU A 7 -8.99 8.86 -11.41
C GLU A 7 -7.87 7.92 -11.91
N VAL A 8 -7.08 7.37 -10.99
CA VAL A 8 -6.08 6.35 -11.30
C VAL A 8 -6.83 5.07 -11.69
N SER A 9 -6.67 4.61 -12.93
CA SER A 9 -7.31 3.37 -13.40
C SER A 9 -6.72 2.14 -12.73
N GLU A 10 -7.50 1.05 -12.68
CA GLU A 10 -7.03 -0.22 -12.10
C GLU A 10 -5.82 -0.79 -12.85
N GLU A 11 -5.76 -0.62 -14.18
CA GLU A 11 -4.61 -1.09 -14.96
C GLU A 11 -3.36 -0.25 -14.67
N ALA A 12 -3.52 1.06 -14.47
CA ALA A 12 -2.41 1.93 -14.10
C ALA A 12 -1.92 1.62 -12.67
N TRP A 13 -2.84 1.38 -11.75
CA TRP A 13 -2.55 0.93 -10.40
C TRP A 13 -1.81 -0.42 -10.39
N GLN A 14 -2.26 -1.40 -11.16
CA GLN A 14 -1.61 -2.71 -11.24
C GLN A 14 -0.20 -2.60 -11.81
N ARG A 15 0.00 -1.79 -12.88
CA ARG A 15 1.35 -1.53 -13.41
C ARG A 15 2.28 -0.89 -12.39
N PHE A 16 1.77 0.06 -11.60
CA PHE A 16 2.53 0.66 -10.51
C PHE A 16 2.95 -0.39 -9.48
N CYS A 17 2.00 -1.24 -9.08
CA CYS A 17 2.22 -2.37 -8.18
C CYS A 17 3.34 -3.30 -8.66
N ASP A 18 3.25 -3.77 -9.91
CA ASP A 18 4.22 -4.70 -10.50
C ASP A 18 5.63 -4.08 -10.60
N LYS A 19 5.70 -2.81 -10.99
CA LYS A 19 6.97 -2.10 -11.21
C LYS A 19 7.66 -1.68 -9.93
N HIS A 20 6.90 -1.26 -8.91
CA HIS A 20 7.44 -0.57 -7.75
C HIS A 20 7.25 -1.35 -6.44
N VAL A 21 6.06 -1.88 -6.20
CA VAL A 21 5.73 -2.56 -4.94
C VAL A 21 6.34 -3.96 -4.93
N MET A 22 6.15 -4.73 -6.02
CA MET A 22 6.73 -6.07 -6.13
C MET A 22 8.27 -6.06 -6.12
N ALA A 23 8.88 -5.06 -6.77
CA ALA A 23 10.34 -4.89 -6.74
C ALA A 23 10.88 -4.58 -5.34
N ALA A 24 10.14 -3.79 -4.54
CA ALA A 24 10.51 -3.48 -3.15
C ALA A 24 10.26 -4.65 -2.19
N PHE A 25 9.19 -5.42 -2.43
CA PHE A 25 8.68 -6.48 -1.55
C PHE A 25 8.42 -7.78 -2.33
N PRO A 26 9.47 -8.49 -2.77
CA PRO A 26 9.34 -9.72 -3.56
C PRO A 26 8.73 -10.89 -2.77
N GLY A 27 8.71 -10.81 -1.43
CA GLY A 27 7.99 -11.75 -0.56
C GLY A 27 6.46 -11.57 -0.58
N GLY A 28 5.97 -10.56 -1.29
CA GLY A 28 4.54 -10.27 -1.44
C GLY A 28 4.03 -9.16 -0.53
N TYR A 29 2.80 -8.75 -0.81
CA TYR A 29 2.04 -7.74 -0.11
C TYR A 29 0.54 -7.98 -0.36
N THR A 30 -0.31 -7.40 0.48
CA THR A 30 -1.77 -7.48 0.33
C THR A 30 -2.31 -6.12 -0.04
N VAL A 31 -3.32 -6.08 -0.92
CA VAL A 31 -4.03 -4.85 -1.29
C VAL A 31 -5.47 -4.93 -0.81
N PHE A 32 -5.97 -3.82 -0.26
CA PHE A 32 -7.38 -3.66 0.11
C PHE A 32 -7.98 -2.45 -0.61
N ASP A 33 -9.23 -2.60 -1.05
CA ASP A 33 -10.08 -1.48 -1.42
C ASP A 33 -10.68 -0.86 -0.16
N ALA A 34 -10.55 0.45 -0.03
CA ALA A 34 -11.04 1.21 1.10
C ALA A 34 -11.72 2.50 0.63
N THR A 35 -12.49 3.09 1.53
CA THR A 35 -13.00 4.45 1.36
C THR A 35 -12.37 5.34 2.41
N GLY A 36 -11.59 6.31 1.96
CA GLY A 36 -11.07 7.38 2.79
C GLY A 36 -12.08 8.53 2.88
N TYR A 37 -12.05 9.23 4.00
CA TYR A 37 -12.72 10.50 4.18
C TYR A 37 -11.69 11.50 4.66
N TRP A 38 -11.46 12.57 3.90
CA TRP A 38 -10.49 13.60 4.25
C TRP A 38 -11.12 15.00 4.21
N ARG A 39 -10.65 15.90 5.07
CA ARG A 39 -11.07 17.30 5.08
C ARG A 39 -10.01 18.17 4.41
N SER A 40 -10.34 18.74 3.25
CA SER A 40 -9.48 19.62 2.45
C SER A 40 -9.73 21.11 2.78
N GLY A 41 -9.69 21.50 4.07
CA GLY A 41 -9.92 22.91 4.45
C GLY A 41 -11.34 23.45 4.19
N THR A 42 -12.27 22.61 3.74
CA THR A 42 -13.72 22.86 3.70
C THR A 42 -14.40 22.15 4.87
N ASP A 43 -15.62 22.57 5.24
CA ASP A 43 -16.35 21.97 6.38
C ASP A 43 -16.83 20.53 6.11
N THR A 44 -16.86 20.10 4.85
CA THR A 44 -17.33 18.78 4.41
C THR A 44 -16.16 17.83 4.17
N ALA A 45 -16.25 16.61 4.70
CA ALA A 45 -15.30 15.56 4.38
C ALA A 45 -15.56 15.04 2.95
N GLU A 46 -14.53 15.02 2.13
CA GLU A 46 -14.57 14.46 0.79
C GLU A 46 -14.37 12.94 0.87
N LYS A 47 -15.23 12.20 0.18
CA LYS A 47 -15.14 10.74 0.04
C LYS A 47 -14.17 10.41 -1.07
N GLU A 48 -13.17 9.58 -0.78
CA GLU A 48 -12.19 9.16 -1.78
C GLU A 48 -12.00 7.64 -1.79
N HIS A 49 -12.09 7.04 -2.98
CA HIS A 49 -11.71 5.64 -3.17
C HIS A 49 -10.21 5.47 -2.94
N THR A 50 -9.83 4.60 -2.00
CA THR A 50 -8.46 4.40 -1.50
C THR A 50 -7.99 2.97 -1.77
N LYS A 51 -6.73 2.79 -2.19
CA LYS A 51 -6.05 1.49 -2.13
C LYS A 51 -5.11 1.48 -0.92
N VAL A 52 -5.17 0.43 -0.11
CA VAL A 52 -4.26 0.22 1.02
C VAL A 52 -3.32 -0.93 0.69
N ILE A 53 -2.02 -0.70 0.77
CA ILE A 53 -1.01 -1.76 0.70
C ILE A 53 -0.58 -2.13 2.12
N LEU A 54 -0.72 -3.42 2.46
CA LEU A 54 -0.19 -3.99 3.69
C LEU A 54 1.04 -4.84 3.37
N VAL A 55 2.13 -4.53 4.06
CA VAL A 55 3.38 -5.29 3.99
C VAL A 55 3.79 -5.71 5.39
N VAL A 56 4.17 -6.96 5.56
CA VAL A 56 4.86 -7.46 6.76
C VAL A 56 6.34 -7.56 6.42
N ALA A 57 7.17 -6.70 7.03
CA ALA A 57 8.60 -6.62 6.74
C ALA A 57 9.42 -6.27 7.99
N PRO A 58 10.74 -6.51 8.00
CA PRO A 58 11.61 -6.08 9.09
C PRO A 58 11.62 -4.55 9.26
N ALA A 59 12.06 -4.08 10.43
CA ALA A 59 12.02 -2.66 10.79
C ALA A 59 12.83 -1.74 9.83
N ASP A 60 13.88 -2.27 9.21
CA ASP A 60 14.73 -1.55 8.25
C ASP A 60 14.05 -1.34 6.88
N ALA A 61 12.89 -1.97 6.64
CA ALA A 61 12.14 -1.82 5.40
C ALA A 61 11.44 -0.45 5.26
N ARG A 62 11.47 0.40 6.30
CA ARG A 62 10.83 1.72 6.30
C ARG A 62 11.21 2.56 5.08
N GLU A 63 12.49 2.60 4.70
CA GLU A 63 12.92 3.39 3.53
C GLU A 63 12.41 2.81 2.20
N LYS A 64 12.19 1.49 2.10
CA LYS A 64 11.55 0.88 0.94
C LYS A 64 10.10 1.35 0.81
N VAL A 65 9.35 1.37 1.91
CA VAL A 65 7.97 1.91 1.95
C VAL A 65 7.96 3.39 1.55
N MET A 66 8.86 4.19 2.12
CA MET A 66 8.98 5.61 1.78
C MET A 66 9.32 5.81 0.29
N SER A 67 10.18 4.97 -0.28
CA SER A 67 10.54 5.02 -1.69
C SER A 67 9.33 4.73 -2.60
N VAL A 68 8.56 3.68 -2.30
CA VAL A 68 7.33 3.35 -3.03
C VAL A 68 6.31 4.49 -2.93
N ALA A 69 6.11 5.06 -1.74
CA ALA A 69 5.19 6.20 -1.57
C ALA A 69 5.62 7.44 -2.35
N ARG A 70 6.93 7.74 -2.39
CA ARG A 70 7.49 8.85 -3.22
C ARG A 70 7.28 8.59 -4.71
N GLN A 71 7.42 7.34 -5.16
CA GLN A 71 7.19 6.94 -6.55
C GLN A 71 5.70 7.08 -6.91
N TYR A 72 4.79 6.61 -6.05
CA TYR A 72 3.34 6.79 -6.23
C TYR A 72 2.98 8.27 -6.37
N ARG A 73 3.50 9.10 -5.45
CA ARG A 73 3.26 10.54 -5.46
C ARG A 73 3.71 11.19 -6.77
N LYS A 74 4.88 10.79 -7.28
CA LYS A 74 5.45 11.31 -8.52
C LYS A 74 4.68 10.84 -9.76
N GLU A 75 4.33 9.55 -9.82
CA GLU A 75 3.71 8.95 -11.01
C GLU A 75 2.24 9.37 -11.18
N PHE A 76 1.52 9.59 -10.07
CA PHE A 76 0.11 9.98 -10.07
C PHE A 76 -0.15 11.40 -9.54
N ASP A 77 0.88 12.25 -9.49
CA ASP A 77 0.83 13.66 -9.07
C ASP A 77 -0.06 13.89 -7.83
N GLN A 78 0.17 13.09 -6.79
CA GLN A 78 -0.55 13.19 -5.52
C GLN A 78 0.02 14.26 -4.62
N ASN A 79 -0.82 14.86 -3.78
CA ASN A 79 -0.36 15.81 -2.77
C ASN A 79 0.29 15.10 -1.57
N ALA A 80 -0.25 13.95 -1.16
CA ALA A 80 0.23 13.20 0.00
C ALA A 80 -0.02 11.70 -0.14
N VAL A 81 0.72 10.90 0.63
CA VAL A 81 0.51 9.46 0.82
C VAL A 81 0.61 9.17 2.30
N LEU A 82 -0.42 8.55 2.88
CA LEU A 82 -0.39 8.14 4.27
C LEU A 82 0.48 6.89 4.43
N ILE A 83 1.37 6.91 5.42
CA ILE A 83 2.14 5.74 5.83
C ILE A 83 1.89 5.53 7.32
N SER A 84 1.40 4.36 7.67
CA SER A 84 1.26 3.90 9.05
C SER A 84 2.14 2.67 9.26
N SER A 85 2.84 2.61 10.37
CA SER A 85 3.71 1.49 10.73
C SER A 85 3.59 1.23 12.22
N SER A 86 3.48 -0.04 12.60
CA SER A 86 3.56 -0.49 13.99
C SER A 86 4.52 -1.67 14.07
N GLU A 87 5.24 -1.78 15.19
CA GLU A 87 5.96 -3.00 15.52
C GLU A 87 4.96 -4.08 15.92
N THR A 88 5.13 -5.29 15.40
CA THR A 88 4.25 -6.42 15.67
C THR A 88 5.06 -7.70 15.80
N LYS A 89 4.66 -8.58 16.73
CA LYS A 89 5.20 -9.92 16.85
C LYS A 89 4.33 -10.86 16.01
N MET A 90 4.90 -11.34 14.91
CA MET A 90 4.22 -12.26 13.99
C MET A 90 4.84 -13.64 14.13
N ASN A 91 4.01 -14.68 14.18
CA ASN A 91 4.43 -16.07 14.09
C ASN A 91 3.64 -16.75 12.97
N PHE A 92 4.32 -17.53 12.14
CA PHE A 92 3.62 -18.44 11.24
C PHE A 92 3.18 -19.66 12.04
N VAL A 93 1.89 -20.01 11.93
CA VAL A 93 1.40 -21.33 12.34
C VAL A 93 1.51 -22.20 11.09
N GLN A 94 2.53 -23.04 11.06
CA GLN A 94 2.68 -24.05 10.00
C GLN A 94 1.93 -25.32 10.41
N LYS A 95 1.41 -26.04 9.41
CA LYS A 95 0.82 -27.36 9.64
C LYS A 95 1.95 -28.28 10.12
N GLU A 96 1.73 -29.03 11.19
CA GLU A 96 2.66 -30.09 11.56
C GLU A 96 2.80 -31.04 10.36
N ASN A 97 4.04 -31.32 9.95
CA ASN A 97 4.30 -32.44 9.05
C ASN A 97 3.97 -33.71 9.84
N THR A 98 2.73 -34.19 9.75
CA THR A 98 2.47 -35.61 9.95
C THR A 98 3.02 -36.34 8.74
N ASP A 99 4.34 -36.50 8.72
CA ASP A 99 4.98 -37.48 7.86
C ASP A 99 4.39 -38.85 8.21
N GLY A 100 3.90 -39.51 7.16
CA GLY A 100 3.13 -40.73 7.24
C GLY A 100 3.86 -41.84 7.99
N LYS A 101 3.08 -42.54 8.81
CA LYS A 101 3.28 -43.96 9.07
C LYS A 101 2.41 -44.75 8.09
#